data_AF-A0A2G6NW81-F1
#
_entry.id   AF-A0A2G6NW81-F1
#
_cell.length_a   1.000
_cell.length_b   1.000
_cell.length_c   1.000
_cell.angle_alpha   90.00
_cell.angle_beta   90.00
_cell.angle_gamma   90.00
#
_symmetry.space_group_name_H-M   'P 1'
#
loop_
_entity.id
_entity.type
_entity.pdbx_description
1 polymer ?
#
loop_
_entity_poly.entity_id
_entity_poly.type
_entity_poly.pdbx_seq_one_letter_code
_entity_poly.pdbx_strand_id
1 'polypeptide(L)'
;MDPFLDEPQSQASGFDLMGLLRAFWRRKWLFIIPFILCFSMAAVAIKIMTPIYYSGGQVRIILNNTETHLLNNPSRRYGSPRHVDRQAQAEMDMLLTSPAFLEKMVRELHLDLALRQDRARKGQPPLSEAEALAIARDRLKGMLRIEGVGMHLFQIGIRDTDPEQAYRLISHILDSFLAEYRASQVAFRTSTRDFLEKQLETYRQDLVAAEKALTEYQSGIASNTLADNPVNSRNLSSAEVTLGQMQERRRGSDRTEMARLEREALTVMDPLPQLRRFQSDPSISNVLREMVDLSLSRAIIDQTERGFESIEQSLVRKRIRLNTLVETKVAADYPNLSSLERNHVSQYIYFGLFRSHLGQVAKTLGRWITDFRTFTANQPEQSARVAELHDAVTQAASLV
;
A
#
# COMPACT_ATOMS: atom_id res chain seq x y z
N MET A 1 23.16 -94.51 45.36
CA MET A 1 21.70 -94.60 45.19
C MET A 1 21.22 -93.19 44.92
N ASP A 2 20.40 -93.05 43.87
CA ASP A 2 19.39 -92.01 43.72
C ASP A 2 19.86 -90.56 43.41
N PRO A 3 18.99 -89.72 42.82
CA PRO A 3 18.80 -89.62 41.36
C PRO A 3 18.70 -88.14 40.90
N PHE A 4 18.47 -87.93 39.60
CA PHE A 4 17.98 -86.69 38.97
C PHE A 4 18.94 -85.51 38.72
N LEU A 5 18.95 -85.17 37.41
CA LEU A 5 19.20 -83.88 36.75
C LEU A 5 20.67 -83.54 36.46
N ASP A 6 21.04 -83.69 35.18
CA ASP A 6 21.29 -82.52 34.34
C ASP A 6 21.21 -82.91 32.84
N GLU A 7 20.14 -82.47 32.18
CA GLU A 7 20.19 -81.97 30.80
C GLU A 7 20.33 -80.43 30.90
N PRO A 8 20.83 -79.66 29.91
CA PRO A 8 20.78 -79.93 28.47
C PRO A 8 22.01 -79.46 27.65
N GLN A 9 22.06 -79.80 26.35
CA GLN A 9 22.28 -78.79 25.28
C GLN A 9 21.95 -79.34 23.88
N SER A 10 20.77 -78.91 23.40
CA SER A 10 20.42 -78.49 22.04
C SER A 10 20.71 -79.43 20.85
N GLN A 11 19.64 -80.15 20.49
CA GLN A 11 19.33 -80.64 19.14
C GLN A 11 19.35 -79.50 18.11
N ALA A 12 20.13 -79.69 17.04
CA ALA A 12 19.94 -78.95 15.80
C ALA A 12 18.63 -79.42 15.14
N SER A 13 17.63 -78.55 15.19
CA SER A 13 16.36 -78.69 14.48
C SER A 13 16.61 -78.56 12.98
N GLY A 14 16.99 -79.66 12.33
CA GLY A 14 16.99 -79.77 10.89
C GLY A 14 15.56 -80.01 10.42
N PHE A 15 14.98 -79.03 9.71
CA PHE A 15 13.71 -79.22 8.99
C PHE A 15 13.84 -80.44 8.07
N ASP A 16 13.21 -81.55 8.43
CA ASP A 16 13.21 -82.78 7.63
C ASP A 16 12.18 -82.66 6.50
N LEU A 17 12.53 -81.88 5.47
CA LEU A 17 11.71 -81.64 4.28
C LEU A 17 11.27 -82.96 3.63
N MET A 18 12.11 -84.00 3.70
CA MET A 18 11.86 -85.29 3.06
C MET A 18 10.76 -86.09 3.80
N GLY A 19 10.68 -85.95 5.12
CA GLY A 19 9.61 -86.52 5.95
C GLY A 19 8.26 -85.85 5.73
N LEU A 20 8.24 -84.51 5.65
CA LEU A 20 7.05 -83.73 5.31
C LEU A 20 6.53 -84.06 3.90
N LEU A 21 7.43 -84.16 2.91
CA LEU A 21 7.05 -84.46 1.52
C LEU A 21 6.41 -85.86 1.39
N ARG A 22 6.94 -86.84 2.12
CA ARG A 22 6.41 -88.21 2.12
C ARG A 22 5.06 -88.31 2.83
N ALA A 23 4.84 -87.54 3.90
CA ALA A 23 3.55 -87.41 4.56
C ALA A 23 2.49 -86.74 3.65
N PHE A 24 2.88 -85.69 2.92
CA PHE A 24 2.05 -85.07 1.88
C PHE A 24 1.68 -86.05 0.76
N TRP A 25 2.61 -86.93 0.37
CA TRP A 25 2.40 -87.88 -0.73
C TRP A 25 1.44 -89.03 -0.40
N ARG A 26 1.30 -89.42 0.87
CA ARG A 26 0.37 -90.47 1.31
C ARG A 26 -1.07 -89.97 1.48
N ARG A 27 -1.27 -88.66 1.66
CA ARG A 27 -2.56 -88.02 1.95
C ARG A 27 -2.94 -86.89 0.98
N LYS A 28 -2.41 -86.93 -0.25
CA LYS A 28 -2.57 -85.93 -1.33
C LYS A 28 -4.01 -85.39 -1.46
N TRP A 29 -4.99 -86.30 -1.41
CA TRP A 29 -6.41 -85.96 -1.58
C TRP A 29 -6.97 -85.03 -0.50
N LEU A 30 -6.45 -85.09 0.73
CA LEU A 30 -6.91 -84.24 1.85
C LEU A 30 -6.49 -82.77 1.67
N PHE A 31 -5.42 -82.52 0.91
CA PHE A 31 -4.98 -81.16 0.56
C PHE A 31 -5.53 -80.69 -0.79
N ILE A 32 -5.63 -81.59 -1.77
CA ILE A 32 -6.09 -81.25 -3.12
C ILE A 32 -7.56 -80.81 -3.13
N ILE A 33 -8.43 -81.48 -2.37
CA ILE A 33 -9.86 -81.16 -2.33
C ILE A 33 -10.14 -79.73 -1.81
N PRO A 34 -9.66 -79.32 -0.61
CA PRO A 34 -9.88 -77.95 -0.13
C PRO A 34 -9.15 -76.91 -1.00
N PHE A 35 -8.00 -77.25 -1.59
CA PHE A 35 -7.31 -76.36 -2.52
C PHE A 35 -8.14 -76.08 -3.77
N ILE A 36 -8.70 -77.12 -4.40
CA ILE A 36 -9.59 -76.99 -5.56
C ILE A 36 -10.87 -76.25 -5.18
N LEU A 37 -11.44 -76.51 -4.00
CA LEU A 37 -12.64 -75.81 -3.52
C LEU A 37 -12.38 -74.31 -3.31
N CYS A 38 -11.23 -73.95 -2.73
CA CYS A 38 -10.85 -72.56 -2.56
C CYS A 38 -10.62 -71.87 -3.92
N PHE A 39 -10.01 -72.57 -4.87
CA PHE A 39 -9.77 -72.03 -6.22
C PHE A 39 -11.07 -71.88 -7.02
N SER A 40 -12.01 -72.82 -6.90
CA SER A 40 -13.31 -72.73 -7.57
C SER A 40 -14.15 -71.60 -6.97
N MET A 41 -14.15 -71.45 -5.65
CA MET A 41 -14.84 -70.37 -4.95
C MET A 41 -14.23 -69.00 -5.29
N ALA A 42 -12.91 -68.90 -5.41
CA ALA A 42 -12.22 -67.71 -5.90
C ALA A 42 -12.58 -67.40 -7.38
N ALA A 43 -12.61 -68.41 -8.26
CA ALA A 43 -12.97 -68.22 -9.66
C ALA A 43 -14.42 -67.74 -9.85
N VAL A 44 -15.36 -68.28 -9.07
CA VAL A 44 -16.76 -67.83 -9.05
C VAL A 44 -16.86 -66.40 -8.52
N ALA A 45 -16.15 -66.08 -7.44
CA ALA A 45 -16.12 -64.72 -6.89
C ALA A 45 -15.57 -63.71 -7.92
N ILE A 46 -14.46 -64.02 -8.59
CA ILE A 46 -13.85 -63.16 -9.62
C ILE A 46 -14.81 -62.93 -10.80
N LYS A 47 -15.56 -63.95 -11.22
CA LYS A 47 -16.53 -63.80 -12.33
C LYS A 47 -17.77 -62.98 -11.97
N ILE A 48 -18.17 -62.96 -10.71
CA ILE A 48 -19.36 -62.22 -10.23
C ILE A 48 -19.00 -60.77 -9.86
N MET A 49 -17.74 -60.52 -9.49
CA MET A 49 -17.28 -59.20 -9.09
C MET A 49 -17.30 -58.23 -10.27
N THR A 50 -18.07 -57.14 -10.16
CA THR A 50 -18.14 -56.10 -11.20
C THR A 50 -16.80 -55.36 -11.30
N PRO A 51 -16.17 -55.28 -12.49
CA PRO A 51 -14.94 -54.51 -12.65
C PRO A 51 -15.24 -53.01 -12.44
N ILE A 52 -14.40 -52.34 -11.66
CA ILE A 52 -14.45 -50.90 -11.43
C ILE A 52 -13.33 -50.27 -12.25
N TYR A 53 -13.68 -49.49 -13.26
CA TYR A 53 -12.74 -48.74 -14.08
C TYR A 53 -12.49 -47.36 -13.47
N TYR A 54 -11.25 -46.90 -13.56
CA TYR A 54 -10.83 -45.59 -13.07
C TYR A 54 -10.43 -44.72 -14.26
N SER A 55 -11.04 -43.54 -14.37
CA SER A 55 -10.66 -42.51 -15.33
C SER A 55 -10.33 -41.23 -14.58
N GLY A 56 -9.24 -40.56 -14.92
CA GLY A 56 -8.76 -39.40 -14.19
C GLY A 56 -7.96 -38.43 -15.05
N GLY A 57 -7.96 -37.16 -14.66
CA GLY A 57 -7.12 -36.11 -15.23
C GLY A 57 -6.28 -35.43 -14.16
N GLN A 58 -5.18 -34.83 -14.59
CA GLN A 58 -4.27 -34.09 -13.71
C GLN A 58 -4.42 -32.60 -13.92
N VAL A 59 -4.62 -31.87 -12.82
CA VAL A 59 -4.70 -30.41 -12.79
C VAL A 59 -3.47 -29.89 -12.06
N ARG A 60 -2.70 -29.06 -12.75
CA ARG A 60 -1.55 -28.37 -12.18
C ARG A 60 -1.89 -26.90 -11.94
N ILE A 61 -1.72 -26.43 -10.72
CA ILE A 61 -1.88 -25.02 -10.39
C ILE A 61 -0.57 -24.31 -10.74
N ILE A 62 -0.62 -23.39 -11.70
CA ILE A 62 0.51 -22.51 -12.02
C ILE A 62 0.30 -21.21 -11.25
N LEU A 63 1.05 -21.04 -10.16
CA LEU A 63 1.12 -19.76 -9.47
C LEU A 63 2.01 -18.82 -10.28
N ASN A 64 1.38 -17.91 -11.01
CA ASN A 64 2.10 -16.77 -11.58
C ASN A 64 2.52 -15.85 -10.43
N ASN A 65 3.75 -16.02 -9.97
CA ASN A 65 4.41 -15.08 -9.07
C ASN A 65 4.72 -13.81 -9.87
N THR A 66 3.72 -12.96 -10.10
CA THR A 66 4.01 -11.56 -10.41
C THR A 66 4.59 -10.97 -9.14
N GLU A 67 5.91 -10.72 -9.15
CA GLU A 67 6.64 -10.16 -8.02
C GLU A 67 6.24 -8.71 -7.77
N THR A 68 5.06 -8.49 -7.19
CA THR A 68 4.71 -7.22 -6.59
C THR A 68 5.41 -7.13 -5.24
N HIS A 69 6.66 -6.64 -5.27
CA HIS A 69 7.47 -6.29 -4.11
C HIS A 69 6.80 -5.28 -3.14
N LEU A 70 5.61 -4.77 -3.49
CA LEU A 70 4.89 -3.73 -2.75
C LEU A 70 3.89 -4.27 -1.73
N LEU A 71 3.54 -5.57 -1.79
CA LEU A 71 2.77 -6.21 -0.72
C LEU A 71 3.66 -7.25 -0.04
N ASN A 72 4.00 -6.96 1.21
CA ASN A 72 4.57 -7.93 2.13
C ASN A 72 3.50 -9.01 2.38
N ASN A 73 3.37 -9.96 1.45
CA ASN A 73 2.36 -10.99 1.49
C ASN A 73 2.62 -11.87 2.73
N PRO A 74 1.78 -11.83 3.77
CA PRO A 74 2.04 -12.54 5.03
C PRO A 74 2.12 -14.05 4.82
N SER A 75 1.57 -14.57 3.72
CA SER A 75 1.68 -15.99 3.36
C SER A 75 3.11 -16.43 3.01
N ARG A 76 4.01 -15.52 2.58
CA ARG A 76 5.43 -15.87 2.33
C ARG A 76 6.28 -15.88 3.60
N ARG A 77 5.88 -15.19 4.67
CA ARG A 77 6.66 -15.14 5.91
C ARG A 77 6.36 -16.30 6.86
N TYR A 78 5.23 -16.99 6.66
CA TYR A 78 4.78 -18.07 7.56
C TYR A 78 4.23 -19.34 6.88
N GLY A 79 4.01 -19.37 5.56
CA GLY A 79 3.46 -20.53 4.87
C GLY A 79 4.53 -21.48 4.32
N SER A 80 4.72 -22.64 4.94
CA SER A 80 5.40 -23.76 4.25
C SER A 80 4.62 -24.09 2.96
N PRO A 81 5.28 -24.42 1.83
CA PRO A 81 4.60 -24.85 0.60
C PRO A 81 3.51 -25.92 0.82
N ARG A 82 3.70 -26.78 1.83
CA ARG A 82 2.73 -27.79 2.26
C ARG A 82 1.41 -27.23 2.80
N HIS A 83 1.38 -26.01 3.34
CA HIS A 83 0.16 -25.37 3.82
C HIS A 83 -0.66 -24.80 2.65
N VAL A 84 0.01 -24.22 1.66
CA VAL A 84 -0.62 -23.68 0.45
C VAL A 84 -1.28 -24.81 -0.35
N ASP A 85 -0.58 -25.93 -0.55
CA ASP A 85 -1.13 -27.10 -1.25
C ASP A 85 -2.35 -27.70 -0.51
N ARG A 86 -2.32 -27.77 0.83
CA ARG A 86 -3.48 -28.24 1.62
C ARG A 86 -4.68 -27.31 1.50
N GLN A 87 -4.45 -26.00 1.54
CA GLN A 87 -5.52 -25.01 1.43
C GLN A 87 -6.15 -25.02 0.04
N ALA A 88 -5.32 -25.10 -1.01
CA ALA A 88 -5.78 -25.27 -2.38
C ALA A 88 -6.57 -26.58 -2.54
N GLN A 89 -6.08 -27.69 -2.01
CA GLN A 89 -6.79 -28.97 -2.06
C GLN A 89 -8.17 -28.89 -1.39
N ALA A 90 -8.27 -28.25 -0.22
CA ALA A 90 -9.54 -28.08 0.49
C ALA A 90 -10.51 -27.18 -0.27
N GLU A 91 -10.02 -26.11 -0.91
CA GLU A 91 -10.83 -25.24 -1.76
C GLU A 91 -11.36 -25.99 -2.99
N MET A 92 -10.49 -26.76 -3.67
CA MET A 92 -10.87 -27.60 -4.81
C MET A 92 -11.91 -28.65 -4.41
N ASP A 93 -11.72 -29.31 -3.27
CA ASP A 93 -12.66 -30.30 -2.73
C ASP A 93 -14.02 -29.68 -2.40
N MET A 94 -14.02 -28.49 -1.78
CA MET A 94 -15.23 -27.75 -1.47
C MET A 94 -16.00 -27.34 -2.74
N LEU A 95 -15.31 -26.88 -3.78
CA LEU A 95 -15.94 -26.50 -5.06
C LEU A 95 -16.52 -27.72 -5.78
N LEU A 96 -15.74 -28.80 -5.91
CA LEU A 96 -16.12 -30.02 -6.61
C LEU A 96 -17.23 -30.80 -5.90
N THR A 97 -17.28 -30.72 -4.57
CA THR A 97 -18.29 -31.38 -3.74
C THR A 97 -19.50 -30.46 -3.45
N SER A 98 -19.48 -29.21 -3.94
CA SER A 98 -20.56 -28.26 -3.69
C SER A 98 -21.87 -28.75 -4.31
N PRO A 99 -23.01 -28.63 -3.62
CA PRO A 99 -24.31 -29.08 -4.14
C PRO A 99 -24.66 -28.44 -5.49
N ALA A 100 -24.37 -27.14 -5.64
CA ALA A 100 -24.65 -26.40 -6.86
C ALA A 100 -23.82 -26.90 -8.05
N PHE A 101 -22.53 -27.17 -7.86
CA PHE A 101 -21.67 -27.72 -8.91
C PHE A 101 -22.13 -29.13 -9.32
N LEU A 102 -22.34 -30.02 -8.35
CA LEU A 102 -22.76 -31.39 -8.63
C LEU A 102 -24.15 -31.44 -9.30
N GLU A 103 -25.08 -30.61 -8.86
CA GLU A 103 -26.40 -30.51 -9.48
C GLU A 103 -26.32 -30.01 -10.93
N LYS A 104 -25.50 -28.98 -11.19
CA LYS A 104 -25.22 -28.51 -12.54
C LYS A 104 -24.66 -29.64 -13.42
N MET A 105 -23.67 -30.39 -12.92
CA MET A 105 -23.09 -31.52 -13.65
C MET A 105 -24.11 -32.63 -13.93
N VAL A 106 -24.96 -32.97 -12.96
CA VAL A 106 -26.04 -33.97 -13.14
C VAL A 106 -27.00 -33.55 -14.24
N ARG A 107 -27.40 -32.27 -14.28
CA ARG A 107 -28.32 -31.72 -15.28
C ARG A 107 -27.68 -31.66 -16.67
N GLU A 108 -26.45 -31.15 -16.78
CA GLU A 108 -25.71 -31.01 -18.04
C GLU A 108 -25.41 -32.36 -18.69
N LEU A 109 -25.11 -33.38 -17.88
CA LEU A 109 -24.81 -34.74 -18.33
C LEU A 109 -26.06 -35.63 -18.39
N HIS A 110 -27.25 -35.07 -18.10
CA HIS A 110 -28.53 -35.77 -18.11
C HIS A 110 -28.54 -37.07 -17.29
N LEU A 111 -27.81 -37.10 -16.17
CA LEU A 111 -27.64 -38.31 -15.35
C LEU A 111 -28.92 -38.70 -14.61
N ASP A 112 -29.77 -37.72 -14.30
CA ASP A 112 -31.10 -37.90 -13.73
C ASP A 112 -32.05 -38.59 -14.73
N LEU A 113 -31.96 -38.26 -16.02
CA LEU A 113 -32.70 -38.91 -17.11
C LEU A 113 -32.21 -40.34 -17.32
N ALA A 114 -30.89 -40.54 -17.37
CA ALA A 114 -30.28 -41.86 -17.52
C ALA A 114 -30.67 -42.80 -16.36
N LEU A 115 -30.69 -42.30 -15.12
CA LEU A 115 -31.11 -43.05 -13.94
C LEU A 115 -32.58 -43.48 -14.02
N ARG A 116 -33.47 -42.57 -14.43
CA ARG A 116 -34.90 -42.86 -14.60
C ARG A 116 -35.16 -43.90 -15.68
N GLN A 117 -34.44 -43.82 -16.81
CA GLN A 117 -34.51 -44.79 -17.90
C GLN A 117 -34.02 -46.18 -17.49
N ASP A 118 -32.89 -46.27 -16.79
CA ASP A 118 -32.35 -47.55 -16.27
C ASP A 118 -33.32 -48.19 -15.26
N ARG A 119 -33.94 -47.38 -14.39
CA ARG A 119 -34.96 -47.86 -13.44
C ARG A 119 -36.20 -48.41 -14.15
N ALA A 120 -36.70 -47.68 -15.16
CA ALA A 120 -37.84 -48.10 -15.95
C ALA A 120 -37.55 -49.43 -16.67
N ARG A 121 -36.34 -49.58 -17.24
CA ARG A 121 -35.88 -50.83 -17.87
C ARG A 121 -35.83 -52.01 -16.89
N LYS A 122 -35.53 -51.74 -15.61
CA LYS A 122 -35.49 -52.74 -14.53
C LYS A 122 -36.85 -52.98 -13.87
N GLY A 123 -37.94 -52.37 -14.37
CA GLY A 123 -39.30 -52.54 -13.83
C GLY A 123 -39.52 -51.94 -12.44
N GLN A 124 -38.68 -50.97 -12.04
CA GLN A 124 -38.78 -50.32 -10.73
C GLN A 124 -39.74 -49.12 -10.77
N PRO A 125 -40.35 -48.72 -9.64
CA PRO A 125 -41.27 -47.58 -9.59
C PRO A 125 -40.61 -46.28 -10.08
N PRO A 126 -41.35 -45.45 -10.84
CA PRO A 126 -40.83 -44.20 -11.39
C PRO A 126 -40.41 -43.24 -10.27
N LEU A 127 -39.24 -42.62 -10.43
CA LEU A 127 -38.74 -41.56 -9.55
C LEU A 127 -39.31 -40.22 -9.95
N SER A 128 -39.62 -39.37 -8.97
CA SER A 128 -39.80 -37.94 -9.23
C SER A 128 -38.50 -37.32 -9.73
N GLU A 129 -38.58 -36.25 -10.52
CA GLU A 129 -37.41 -35.54 -11.05
C GLU A 129 -36.47 -35.07 -9.93
N ALA A 130 -37.03 -34.53 -8.84
CA ALA A 130 -36.26 -34.08 -7.69
C ALA A 130 -35.54 -35.24 -6.97
N GLU A 131 -36.17 -36.42 -6.89
CA GLU A 131 -35.57 -37.60 -6.29
C GLU A 131 -34.45 -38.17 -7.17
N ALA A 132 -34.67 -38.24 -8.49
CA ALA A 132 -33.67 -38.68 -9.44
C ALA A 132 -32.43 -37.77 -9.43
N LEU A 133 -32.63 -36.46 -9.34
CA LEU A 133 -31.57 -35.47 -9.23
C LEU A 133 -30.75 -35.66 -7.94
N ALA A 134 -31.42 -35.84 -6.80
CA ALA A 134 -30.74 -36.07 -5.51
C ALA A 134 -29.91 -37.35 -5.52
N ILE A 135 -30.46 -38.45 -6.03
CA ILE A 135 -29.77 -39.74 -6.12
C ILE A 135 -28.58 -39.64 -7.08
N ALA A 136 -28.75 -39.02 -8.25
CA ALA A 136 -27.68 -38.86 -9.23
C ALA A 136 -26.54 -37.99 -8.68
N ARG A 137 -26.86 -36.92 -7.94
CA ARG A 137 -25.88 -36.07 -7.26
C ARG A 137 -25.09 -36.84 -6.21
N ASP A 138 -25.75 -37.60 -5.36
CA ASP A 138 -25.09 -38.35 -4.29
C ASP A 138 -24.22 -39.49 -4.86
N ARG A 139 -24.68 -40.12 -5.95
CA ARG A 139 -23.89 -41.09 -6.72
C ARG A 139 -22.64 -40.43 -7.33
N LEU A 140 -22.79 -39.28 -7.98
CA LEU A 140 -21.68 -38.55 -8.59
C LEU A 140 -20.63 -38.14 -7.54
N LYS A 141 -21.09 -37.63 -6.39
CA LYS A 141 -20.23 -37.29 -5.25
C LYS A 141 -19.43 -38.49 -4.75
N GLY A 142 -20.05 -39.68 -4.66
CA GLY A 142 -19.36 -40.90 -4.21
C GLY A 142 -18.34 -41.44 -5.21
N MET A 143 -18.49 -41.12 -6.50
CA MET A 143 -17.59 -41.56 -7.57
C MET A 143 -16.36 -40.66 -7.73
N LEU A 144 -16.48 -39.38 -7.36
CA LEU A 144 -15.42 -38.39 -7.48
C LEU A 144 -14.34 -38.60 -6.41
N ARG A 145 -13.07 -38.50 -6.80
CA ARG A 145 -11.92 -38.51 -5.89
C ARG A 145 -10.89 -37.46 -6.30
N ILE A 146 -10.32 -36.80 -5.30
CA ILE A 146 -9.27 -35.80 -5.47
C ILE A 146 -8.09 -36.23 -4.61
N GLU A 147 -6.92 -36.38 -5.25
CA GLU A 147 -5.69 -36.79 -4.59
C GLU A 147 -4.57 -35.81 -4.94
N GLY A 148 -3.80 -35.38 -3.94
CA GLY A 148 -2.58 -34.60 -4.15
C GLY A 148 -1.44 -35.54 -4.55
N VAL A 149 -0.98 -35.46 -5.80
CA VAL A 149 0.03 -36.37 -6.36
C VAL A 149 1.43 -35.77 -6.27
N GLY A 150 1.53 -34.44 -6.24
CA GLY A 150 2.79 -33.72 -6.13
C GLY A 150 2.59 -32.26 -5.78
N MET A 151 3.69 -31.49 -5.75
CA MET A 151 3.65 -30.07 -5.42
C MET A 151 2.84 -29.30 -6.47
N HIS A 152 1.77 -28.64 -6.04
CA HIS A 152 0.78 -27.98 -6.90
C HIS A 152 0.14 -28.88 -7.99
N LEU A 153 0.16 -30.21 -7.80
CA LEU A 153 -0.37 -31.18 -8.76
C LEU A 153 -1.45 -32.04 -8.09
N PHE A 154 -2.66 -31.91 -8.61
CA PHE A 154 -3.85 -32.59 -8.10
C PHE A 154 -4.40 -33.52 -9.19
N GLN A 155 -4.78 -34.72 -8.79
CA GLN A 155 -5.43 -35.68 -9.66
C GLN A 155 -6.90 -35.76 -9.28
N ILE A 156 -7.77 -35.51 -10.26
CA ILE A 156 -9.21 -35.64 -10.11
C ILE A 156 -9.61 -36.87 -10.93
N GLY A 157 -10.32 -37.80 -10.31
CA GLY A 157 -10.74 -39.02 -10.98
C GLY A 157 -12.13 -39.46 -10.59
N ILE A 158 -12.71 -40.26 -11.47
CA ILE A 158 -14.02 -40.88 -11.34
C ILE A 158 -13.87 -42.39 -11.45
N ARG A 159 -14.65 -43.11 -10.64
CA ARG A 159 -14.78 -44.56 -10.72
C ARG A 159 -16.15 -44.93 -11.23
N ASP A 160 -16.19 -45.65 -12.34
CA ASP A 160 -17.43 -46.17 -12.93
C ASP A 160 -17.24 -47.63 -13.35
N THR A 161 -18.34 -48.35 -13.47
CA THR A 161 -18.45 -49.66 -14.09
C THR A 161 -18.32 -49.62 -15.61
N ASP A 162 -18.58 -48.48 -16.26
CA ASP A 162 -18.39 -48.27 -17.70
C ASP A 162 -17.20 -47.33 -17.99
N PRO A 163 -16.14 -47.80 -18.69
CA PRO A 163 -14.97 -46.98 -19.00
C PRO A 163 -15.27 -45.80 -19.93
N GLU A 164 -16.19 -45.91 -20.88
CA GLU A 164 -16.56 -44.79 -21.77
C GLU A 164 -17.30 -43.72 -20.98
N GLN A 165 -18.23 -44.14 -20.12
CA GLN A 165 -18.96 -43.23 -19.24
C GLN A 165 -18.01 -42.51 -18.29
N ALA A 166 -17.08 -43.23 -17.66
CA ALA A 166 -16.07 -42.63 -16.77
C ALA A 166 -15.25 -41.54 -17.48
N TYR A 167 -14.83 -41.79 -18.73
CA TYR A 167 -14.08 -40.82 -19.55
C TYR A 167 -14.91 -39.57 -19.90
N ARG A 168 -16.16 -39.74 -20.35
CA ARG A 168 -17.03 -38.60 -20.67
C ARG A 168 -17.32 -37.76 -19.43
N LEU A 169 -17.65 -38.41 -18.31
CA LEU A 169 -17.92 -37.74 -17.03
C LEU A 169 -16.72 -36.89 -16.58
N ILE A 170 -15.51 -37.48 -16.53
CA ILE A 170 -14.35 -36.76 -16.02
C ILE A 170 -13.93 -35.60 -16.92
N SER A 171 -14.03 -35.74 -18.25
CA SER A 171 -13.69 -34.67 -19.19
C SER A 171 -14.58 -33.44 -18.97
N HIS A 172 -15.91 -33.64 -18.93
CA HIS A 172 -16.85 -32.54 -18.72
C HIS A 172 -16.72 -31.91 -17.33
N ILE A 173 -16.50 -32.72 -16.29
CA ILE A 173 -16.31 -32.22 -14.94
C ILE A 173 -15.04 -31.39 -14.82
N LEU A 174 -13.94 -31.82 -15.45
CA LEU A 174 -12.68 -31.07 -15.46
C LEU A 174 -12.82 -29.71 -16.15
N ASP A 175 -13.48 -29.66 -17.31
CA ASP A 175 -13.70 -28.42 -18.06
C ASP A 175 -14.56 -27.44 -17.26
N SER A 176 -15.68 -27.91 -16.71
CA SER A 176 -16.59 -27.09 -15.89
C SER A 176 -15.94 -26.65 -14.59
N PHE A 177 -15.16 -27.52 -13.93
CA PHE A 177 -14.40 -27.18 -12.74
C PHE A 177 -13.37 -26.09 -13.02
N LEU A 178 -12.61 -26.21 -14.11
CA LEU A 178 -11.58 -25.23 -14.45
C LEU A 178 -12.18 -23.84 -14.74
N ALA A 179 -13.34 -23.80 -15.39
CA ALA A 179 -14.08 -22.56 -15.64
C ALA A 179 -14.55 -21.92 -14.32
N GLU A 180 -15.17 -22.69 -13.43
CA GLU A 180 -15.67 -22.21 -12.13
C GLU A 180 -14.52 -21.76 -11.21
N TYR A 181 -13.44 -22.53 -11.16
CA TYR A 181 -12.26 -22.19 -10.38
C TYR A 181 -11.65 -20.86 -10.84
N ARG A 182 -11.52 -20.63 -12.15
CA ARG A 182 -11.04 -19.34 -12.69
C ARG A 182 -11.99 -18.18 -12.35
N ALA A 183 -13.30 -18.39 -12.44
CA ALA A 183 -14.29 -17.37 -12.09
C ALA A 183 -14.18 -16.99 -10.59
N SER A 184 -14.05 -17.98 -9.70
CA SER A 184 -13.88 -17.76 -8.27
C SER A 184 -12.61 -16.95 -7.94
N GLN A 185 -11.50 -17.25 -8.63
CA GLN A 185 -10.23 -16.54 -8.47
C GLN A 185 -10.31 -15.10 -8.96
N VAL A 186 -11.04 -14.83 -10.05
CA VAL A 186 -11.27 -13.45 -10.52
C VAL A 186 -12.13 -12.68 -9.52
N ALA A 187 -13.22 -13.27 -9.02
CA ALA A 187 -14.09 -12.63 -8.02
C ALA A 187 -13.32 -12.28 -6.74
N PHE A 188 -12.48 -13.19 -6.24
CA PHE A 188 -11.63 -12.96 -5.07
C PHE A 188 -10.60 -11.83 -5.28
N ARG A 189 -9.99 -11.76 -6.48
CA ARG A 189 -9.05 -10.67 -6.82
C ARG A 189 -9.74 -9.32 -6.87
N THR A 190 -10.92 -9.26 -7.49
CA THR A 190 -11.72 -8.03 -7.57
C THR A 190 -12.14 -7.57 -6.18
N SER A 191 -12.65 -8.46 -5.33
CA SER A 191 -13.05 -8.10 -3.97
C SER A 191 -11.86 -7.64 -3.10
N THR A 192 -10.70 -8.27 -3.25
CA THR A 192 -9.47 -7.85 -2.58
C THR A 192 -9.04 -6.46 -3.05
N ARG A 193 -9.07 -6.21 -4.37
CA ARG A 193 -8.76 -4.89 -4.93
C ARG A 193 -9.72 -3.83 -4.38
N ASP A 194 -11.02 -4.08 -4.43
CA ASP A 194 -12.03 -3.13 -3.97
C ASP A 194 -11.94 -2.88 -2.45
N PHE A 195 -11.57 -3.90 -1.67
CA PHE A 195 -11.27 -3.74 -0.24
C PHE A 195 -10.05 -2.85 -0.02
N LEU A 196 -8.95 -3.11 -0.73
CA LEU A 196 -7.71 -2.32 -0.63
C LEU A 196 -7.92 -0.87 -1.07
N GLU A 197 -8.72 -0.65 -2.11
CA GLU A 197 -9.06 0.69 -2.60
C GLU A 197 -9.87 1.47 -1.56
N LYS A 198 -10.85 0.83 -0.89
CA LYS A 198 -11.58 1.43 0.23
C LYS A 198 -10.69 1.75 1.44
N GLN A 199 -9.75 0.86 1.76
CA GLN A 199 -8.79 1.10 2.85
C GLN A 199 -7.88 2.29 2.52
N LEU A 200 -7.37 2.37 1.29
CA LEU A 200 -6.54 3.48 0.83
C LEU A 200 -7.29 4.81 0.89
N GLU A 201 -8.56 4.83 0.47
CA GLU A 201 -9.39 6.03 0.56
C GLU A 201 -9.62 6.46 2.01
N THR A 202 -9.85 5.50 2.92
CA THR A 202 -10.00 5.78 4.36
C THR A 202 -8.72 6.39 4.94
N TYR A 203 -7.55 5.80 4.65
CA TYR A 203 -6.27 6.34 5.14
C TYR A 203 -5.93 7.72 4.57
N ARG A 204 -6.30 7.99 3.32
CA ARG A 204 -6.17 9.35 2.76
C ARG A 204 -7.05 10.36 3.51
N GLN A 205 -8.28 9.99 3.82
CA GLN A 205 -9.19 10.85 4.58
C GLN A 205 -8.67 11.10 6.01
N ASP A 206 -8.15 10.06 6.67
CA ASP A 206 -7.55 10.17 7.99
C ASP A 206 -6.31 11.09 7.98
N LEU A 207 -5.46 10.99 6.95
CA LEU A 207 -4.31 11.86 6.78
C LEU A 207 -4.73 13.34 6.64
N VAL A 208 -5.69 13.62 5.73
CA VAL A 208 -6.20 14.98 5.53
C VAL A 208 -6.82 15.54 6.82
N ALA A 209 -7.55 14.72 7.57
CA ALA A 209 -8.13 15.12 8.85
C ALA A 209 -7.06 15.44 9.90
N ALA A 210 -6.00 14.63 10.00
CA ALA A 210 -4.89 14.85 10.90
C ALA A 210 -4.10 16.12 10.56
N GLU A 211 -3.80 16.36 9.27
CA GLU A 211 -3.13 17.58 8.79
C GLU A 211 -3.97 18.83 9.09
N LYS A 212 -5.28 18.75 8.88
CA LYS A 212 -6.21 19.84 9.18
C LYS A 212 -6.24 20.14 10.69
N ALA A 213 -6.33 19.11 11.53
CA ALA A 213 -6.35 19.28 12.99
C ALA A 213 -5.06 19.93 13.51
N LEU A 214 -3.89 19.51 12.98
CA LEU A 214 -2.61 20.14 13.29
C LEU A 214 -2.60 21.62 12.90
N THR A 215 -3.10 21.93 11.69
CA THR A 215 -3.14 23.29 11.17
C THR A 215 -4.08 24.20 11.97
N GLU A 216 -5.30 23.72 12.28
CA GLU A 216 -6.27 24.45 13.11
C GLU A 216 -5.74 24.70 14.52
N TYR A 217 -5.07 23.72 15.13
CA TYR A 217 -4.48 23.88 16.45
C TYR A 217 -3.35 24.92 16.46
N GLN A 218 -2.44 24.86 15.47
CA GLN A 218 -1.34 25.82 15.33
C GLN A 218 -1.84 27.25 15.08
N SER A 219 -2.87 27.42 14.25
CA SER A 219 -3.47 28.73 13.96
C SER A 219 -4.25 29.30 15.15
N GLY A 220 -5.00 28.47 15.90
CA GLY A 220 -5.73 28.88 17.10
C GLY A 220 -4.81 29.35 18.24
N ILE A 221 -3.67 28.69 18.40
CA ILE A 221 -2.63 29.06 19.35
C ILE A 221 -2.02 30.44 19.02
N ALA A 222 -1.70 30.68 17.74
CA ALA A 222 -1.14 31.96 17.29
C ALA A 222 -2.16 33.11 17.44
N SER A 223 -3.43 32.86 17.13
CA SER A 223 -4.45 33.92 17.08
C SER A 223 -4.88 34.45 18.45
N ASN A 224 -4.86 33.65 19.51
CA ASN A 224 -5.37 34.07 20.84
C ASN A 224 -4.34 34.81 21.72
N THR A 225 -3.04 34.70 21.40
CA THR A 225 -1.97 35.23 22.26
C THR A 225 -0.99 36.15 21.52
N LEU A 226 -0.98 36.09 20.19
CA LEU A 226 -0.08 36.84 19.29
C LEU A 226 -0.91 37.68 18.28
N ALA A 227 -1.98 38.33 18.74
CA ALA A 227 -3.01 38.96 17.89
C ALA A 227 -2.49 39.91 16.77
N ASP A 228 -1.26 40.44 16.88
CA ASP A 228 -0.60 41.31 15.88
C ASP A 228 0.69 40.70 15.26
N ASN A 229 0.97 39.42 15.49
CA ASN A 229 2.13 38.74 14.94
C ASN A 229 1.74 37.78 13.81
N PRO A 230 2.05 38.10 12.54
CA PRO A 230 1.71 37.26 11.39
C PRO A 230 2.62 36.04 11.23
N VAL A 231 3.69 35.91 12.03
CA VAL A 231 4.59 34.75 12.00
C VAL A 231 3.98 33.60 12.81
N ASN A 232 3.91 32.42 12.19
CA ASN A 232 3.39 31.18 12.74
C ASN A 232 4.23 29.97 12.29
N SER A 233 3.85 28.77 12.72
CA SER A 233 4.54 27.52 12.37
C SER A 233 4.72 27.30 10.86
N ARG A 234 3.76 27.73 10.03
CA ARG A 234 3.77 27.51 8.58
C ARG A 234 4.78 28.41 7.87
N ASN A 235 4.96 29.65 8.33
CA ASN A 235 5.84 30.64 7.68
C ASN A 235 7.12 30.98 8.47
N LEU A 236 7.35 30.37 9.63
CA LEU A 236 8.54 30.64 10.45
C LEU A 236 9.85 30.40 9.68
N SER A 237 9.97 29.26 8.99
CA SER A 237 11.17 28.91 8.23
C SER A 237 11.44 29.90 7.09
N SER A 238 10.42 30.26 6.32
CA SER A 238 10.56 31.23 5.23
C SER A 238 10.89 32.64 5.73
N ALA A 239 10.29 33.05 6.85
CA ALA A 239 10.58 34.31 7.53
C ALA A 239 12.04 34.36 8.03
N GLU A 240 12.55 33.26 8.60
CA GLU A 240 13.94 33.15 9.08
C GLU A 240 14.95 33.21 7.95
N VAL A 241 14.70 32.48 6.86
CA VAL A 241 15.54 32.53 5.65
C VAL A 241 15.57 33.94 5.08
N THR A 242 14.40 34.58 4.95
CA THR A 242 14.27 35.94 4.43
C THR A 242 15.03 36.94 5.32
N LEU A 243 14.89 36.83 6.64
CA LEU A 243 15.62 37.66 7.59
C LEU A 243 17.13 37.47 7.46
N GLY A 244 17.60 36.23 7.39
CA GLY A 244 19.01 35.89 7.21
C GLY A 244 19.59 36.52 5.93
N GLN A 245 18.89 36.36 4.81
CA GLN A 245 19.28 36.96 3.52
C GLN A 245 19.33 38.49 3.59
N MET A 246 18.33 39.14 4.21
CA MET A 246 18.30 40.59 4.39
C MET A 246 19.47 41.08 5.27
N GLN A 247 19.76 40.38 6.36
CA GLN A 247 20.86 40.72 7.27
C GLN A 247 22.21 40.59 6.58
N GLU A 248 22.42 39.51 5.84
CA GLU A 248 23.67 39.25 5.12
C GLU A 248 23.90 40.30 4.02
N ARG A 249 22.88 40.56 3.19
CA ARG A 249 22.92 41.60 2.17
C ARG A 249 23.27 42.97 2.75
N ARG A 250 22.70 43.33 3.90
CA ARG A 250 22.96 44.60 4.57
C ARG A 250 24.36 44.72 5.16
N ARG A 251 24.96 43.59 5.60
CA ARG A 251 26.31 43.53 6.18
C ARG A 251 27.39 43.54 5.10
N GLY A 252 27.15 42.84 3.99
CA GLY A 252 28.03 42.77 2.83
C GLY A 252 27.73 43.84 1.79
N SER A 253 26.98 43.45 0.75
CA SER A 253 26.80 44.20 -0.50
C SER A 253 26.25 45.63 -0.31
N ASP A 254 25.22 45.82 0.52
CA ASP A 254 24.64 47.16 0.68
C ASP A 254 25.60 48.10 1.43
N ARG A 255 26.47 47.57 2.29
CA ARG A 255 27.48 48.37 2.99
C ARG A 255 28.53 48.87 2.01
N THR A 256 29.02 48.00 1.13
CA THR A 256 30.02 48.36 0.11
C THR A 256 29.47 49.35 -0.91
N GLU A 257 28.22 49.15 -1.33
CA GLU A 257 27.56 50.03 -2.30
C GLU A 257 27.28 51.43 -1.72
N MET A 258 26.82 51.51 -0.46
CA MET A 258 26.66 52.81 0.22
C MET A 258 27.98 53.59 0.27
N ALA A 259 29.09 52.92 0.61
CA ALA A 259 30.40 53.57 0.69
C ALA A 259 30.94 53.99 -0.70
N ARG A 260 30.53 53.32 -1.78
CA ARG A 260 30.83 53.75 -3.15
C ARG A 260 30.05 55.01 -3.49
N LEU A 261 28.73 54.99 -3.31
CA LEU A 261 27.84 56.11 -3.61
C LEU A 261 28.14 57.35 -2.74
N GLU A 262 28.54 57.15 -1.49
CA GLU A 262 28.98 58.24 -0.60
C GLU A 262 30.21 58.96 -1.15
N ARG A 263 31.22 58.22 -1.62
CA ARG A 263 32.41 58.82 -2.23
C ARG A 263 32.09 59.58 -3.51
N GLU A 264 31.21 59.04 -4.35
CA GLU A 264 30.76 59.70 -5.59
C GLU A 264 29.93 60.96 -5.31
N ALA A 265 29.10 60.96 -4.27
CA ALA A 265 28.34 62.14 -3.90
C ALA A 265 29.24 63.23 -3.27
N LEU A 266 30.30 62.85 -2.54
CA LEU A 266 31.25 63.78 -1.93
C LEU A 266 32.11 64.54 -2.96
N THR A 267 32.35 63.97 -4.14
CA THR A 267 33.03 64.72 -5.22
C THR A 267 32.18 65.85 -5.79
N VAL A 268 30.87 65.80 -5.54
CA VAL A 268 29.89 66.79 -6.01
C VAL A 268 29.58 67.83 -4.94
N MET A 269 29.40 67.40 -3.68
CA MET A 269 28.93 68.29 -2.60
C MET A 269 29.40 67.82 -1.21
N ASP A 270 29.86 68.78 -0.41
CA ASP A 270 30.22 68.61 1.01
C ASP A 270 29.70 69.83 1.81
N PRO A 271 28.85 69.65 2.85
CA PRO A 271 28.35 68.39 3.40
C PRO A 271 27.25 67.72 2.56
N LEU A 272 27.20 66.38 2.61
CA LEU A 272 26.16 65.60 1.97
C LEU A 272 24.75 65.88 2.55
N PRO A 273 23.68 65.73 1.75
CA PRO A 273 22.33 65.90 2.24
C PRO A 273 21.98 64.88 3.30
N GLN A 274 21.40 65.35 4.40
CA GLN A 274 20.92 64.46 5.45
C GLN A 274 19.71 63.66 4.97
N LEU A 275 19.83 62.32 4.97
CA LEU A 275 18.74 61.39 4.59
C LEU A 275 17.43 61.68 5.32
N ARG A 276 17.50 62.12 6.58
CA ARG A 276 16.31 62.45 7.40
C ARG A 276 15.43 63.52 6.76
N ARG A 277 16.01 64.52 6.08
CA ARG A 277 15.23 65.57 5.40
C ARG A 277 14.36 65.00 4.27
N PHE A 278 14.85 63.97 3.60
CA PHE A 278 14.11 63.26 2.56
C PHE A 278 13.10 62.29 3.16
N GLN A 279 13.42 61.64 4.29
CA GLN A 279 12.46 60.80 5.03
C GLN A 279 11.27 61.61 5.58
N SER A 280 11.47 62.88 5.94
CA SER A 280 10.41 63.77 6.42
C SER A 280 9.50 64.28 5.31
N ASP A 281 9.86 64.11 4.04
CA ASP A 281 8.99 64.47 2.92
C ASP A 281 7.75 63.55 2.91
N PRO A 282 6.52 64.08 2.89
CA PRO A 282 5.31 63.26 2.98
C PRO A 282 5.19 62.21 1.87
N SER A 283 5.61 62.56 0.64
CA SER A 283 5.49 61.66 -0.50
C SER A 283 6.49 60.51 -0.41
N ILE A 284 7.74 60.81 -0.02
CA ILE A 284 8.78 59.80 0.18
C ILE A 284 8.44 58.90 1.38
N SER A 285 8.01 59.49 2.50
CA SER A 285 7.62 58.77 3.71
C SER A 285 6.49 57.77 3.46
N ASN A 286 5.47 58.18 2.69
CA ASN A 286 4.37 57.30 2.32
C ASN A 286 4.84 56.09 1.51
N VAL A 287 5.66 56.31 0.48
CA VAL A 287 6.21 55.20 -0.32
C VAL A 287 7.09 54.28 0.51
N LEU A 288 7.92 54.83 1.41
CA LEU A 288 8.75 54.01 2.31
C LEU A 288 7.90 53.15 3.25
N ARG A 289 6.81 53.67 3.81
CA ARG A 289 5.88 52.89 4.65
C ARG A 289 5.23 51.75 3.88
N GLU A 290 4.66 52.05 2.71
CA GLU A 290 4.06 51.01 1.85
C GLU A 290 5.08 49.94 1.43
N MET A 291 6.33 50.33 1.16
CA MET A 291 7.40 49.38 0.86
C MET A 291 7.75 48.48 2.05
N VAL A 292 7.72 49.02 3.29
CA VAL A 292 7.91 48.21 4.50
C VAL A 292 6.79 47.19 4.63
N ASP A 293 5.53 47.62 4.51
CA ASP A 293 4.36 46.73 4.63
C ASP A 293 4.39 45.62 3.57
N LEU A 294 4.61 45.97 2.30
CA LEU A 294 4.72 44.99 1.22
C LEU A 294 5.89 44.03 1.42
N SER A 295 7.02 44.51 1.94
CA SER A 295 8.20 43.66 2.20
C SER A 295 7.96 42.70 3.36
N LEU A 296 7.22 43.12 4.38
CA LEU A 296 6.81 42.26 5.49
C LEU A 296 5.81 41.20 5.03
N SER A 297 4.79 41.58 4.27
CA SER A 297 3.83 40.64 3.66
C SER A 297 4.52 39.62 2.75
N ARG A 298 5.50 40.05 1.96
CA ARG A 298 6.33 39.16 1.15
C ARG A 298 7.10 38.14 1.99
N ALA A 299 7.60 38.54 3.16
CA ALA A 299 8.42 37.68 4.01
C ALA A 299 7.63 36.55 4.69
N ILE A 300 6.30 36.66 4.75
CA ILE A 300 5.42 35.72 5.45
C ILE A 300 4.54 34.86 4.54
N ILE A 301 4.47 35.19 3.24
CA ILE A 301 3.69 34.45 2.23
C ILE A 301 4.56 33.35 1.59
N ASP A 302 3.94 32.22 1.28
CA ASP A 302 4.59 31.13 0.55
C ASP A 302 4.87 31.57 -0.91
N GLN A 303 6.06 31.27 -1.41
CA GLN A 303 6.51 31.64 -2.76
C GLN A 303 5.62 31.04 -3.87
N THR A 304 4.92 29.95 -3.56
CA THR A 304 4.03 29.26 -4.51
C THR A 304 2.61 29.86 -4.58
N GLU A 305 2.26 30.77 -3.67
CA GLU A 305 0.95 31.40 -3.65
C GLU A 305 0.83 32.51 -4.71
N ARG A 306 -0.31 32.58 -5.41
CA ARG A 306 -0.57 33.59 -6.46
C ARG A 306 -0.39 35.04 -5.99
N GLY A 307 -0.46 35.29 -4.68
CA GLY A 307 -0.23 36.61 -4.09
C GLY A 307 1.23 37.07 -4.18
N PHE A 308 2.20 36.16 -4.20
CA PHE A 308 3.63 36.48 -4.13
C PHE A 308 4.10 37.36 -5.30
N GLU A 309 3.77 36.99 -6.54
CA GLU A 309 4.16 37.76 -7.73
C GLU A 309 3.54 39.17 -7.74
N SER A 310 2.31 39.31 -7.26
CA SER A 310 1.63 40.60 -7.22
C SER A 310 2.30 41.58 -6.24
N ILE A 311 2.83 41.06 -5.14
CA ILE A 311 3.58 41.84 -4.13
C ILE A 311 4.94 42.26 -4.69
N GLU A 312 5.65 41.35 -5.37
CA GLU A 312 6.93 41.66 -6.04
C GLU A 312 6.78 42.78 -7.07
N GLN A 313 5.78 42.67 -7.96
CA GLN A 313 5.51 43.72 -8.93
C GLN A 313 5.18 45.06 -8.26
N SER A 314 4.45 45.03 -7.14
CA SER A 314 4.15 46.24 -6.37
C SER A 314 5.41 46.85 -5.75
N LEU A 315 6.29 46.04 -5.17
CA LEU A 315 7.58 46.49 -4.64
C LEU A 315 8.46 47.11 -5.74
N VAL A 316 8.52 46.52 -6.92
CA VAL A 316 9.25 47.07 -8.08
C VAL A 316 8.70 48.45 -8.46
N ARG A 317 7.38 48.59 -8.58
CA ARG A 317 6.74 49.89 -8.88
C ARG A 317 7.04 50.94 -7.80
N LYS A 318 6.99 50.57 -6.52
CA LYS A 318 7.29 51.49 -5.41
C LYS A 318 8.75 51.90 -5.38
N ARG A 319 9.70 51.01 -5.72
CA ARG A 319 11.12 51.36 -5.88
C ARG A 319 11.35 52.40 -6.97
N ILE A 320 10.74 52.21 -8.13
CA ILE A 320 10.81 53.20 -9.23
C ILE A 320 10.22 54.54 -8.77
N ARG A 321 9.05 54.52 -8.13
CA ARG A 321 8.41 55.72 -7.60
C ARG A 321 9.27 56.45 -6.58
N LEU A 322 9.91 55.72 -5.66
CA LEU A 322 10.85 56.27 -4.69
C LEU A 322 12.01 56.96 -5.39
N ASN A 323 12.61 56.33 -6.39
CA ASN A 323 13.71 56.92 -7.15
C ASN A 323 13.29 58.25 -7.82
N THR A 324 12.15 58.26 -8.52
CA THR A 324 11.64 59.48 -9.17
C THR A 324 11.35 60.61 -8.17
N LEU A 325 10.78 60.28 -6.99
CA LEU A 325 10.54 61.27 -5.94
C LEU A 325 11.83 61.85 -5.38
N VAL A 326 12.86 61.02 -5.20
CA VAL A 326 14.18 61.46 -4.76
C VAL A 326 14.82 62.38 -5.80
N GLU A 327 14.84 61.98 -7.07
CA GLU A 327 15.38 62.80 -8.17
C GLU A 327 14.69 64.16 -8.27
N THR A 328 13.35 64.16 -8.19
CA THR A 328 12.53 65.39 -8.25
C THR A 328 12.87 66.30 -7.06
N LYS A 329 12.98 65.73 -5.86
CA LYS A 329 13.31 66.49 -4.65
C LYS A 329 14.73 67.04 -4.68
N VAL A 330 15.70 66.25 -5.14
CA VAL A 330 17.09 66.71 -5.30
C VAL A 330 17.18 67.83 -6.34
N ALA A 331 16.44 67.74 -7.44
CA ALA A 331 16.39 68.81 -8.45
C ALA A 331 15.78 70.10 -7.90
N ALA A 332 14.76 70.01 -7.05
CA ALA A 332 14.14 71.15 -6.41
C ALA A 332 15.03 71.79 -5.32
N ASP A 333 15.65 70.96 -4.48
CA ASP A 333 16.47 71.42 -3.35
C ASP A 333 17.85 71.94 -3.80
N TYR A 334 18.36 71.45 -4.94
CA TYR A 334 19.69 71.78 -5.48
C TYR A 334 19.64 72.14 -6.98
N PRO A 335 19.04 73.30 -7.34
CA PRO A 335 18.88 73.70 -8.73
C PRO A 335 20.21 74.00 -9.44
N ASN A 336 21.25 74.38 -8.68
CA ASN A 336 22.56 74.79 -9.19
C ASN A 336 23.45 73.62 -9.65
N LEU A 337 23.10 72.38 -9.30
CA LEU A 337 23.84 71.19 -9.72
C LEU A 337 23.51 70.84 -11.16
N SER A 338 24.50 70.36 -11.92
CA SER A 338 24.27 69.79 -13.25
C SER A 338 23.45 68.48 -13.16
N SER A 339 22.92 68.02 -14.28
CA SER A 339 22.13 66.77 -14.32
C SER A 339 22.94 65.54 -13.88
N LEU A 340 24.25 65.49 -14.18
CA LEU A 340 25.13 64.40 -13.75
C LEU A 340 25.39 64.46 -12.23
N GLU A 341 25.67 65.65 -11.72
CA GLU A 341 25.89 65.88 -10.28
C GLU A 341 24.65 65.55 -9.45
N ARG A 342 23.46 65.98 -9.91
CA ARG A 342 22.18 65.61 -9.29
C ARG A 342 21.95 64.11 -9.28
N ASN A 343 22.39 63.39 -10.32
CA ASN A 343 22.25 61.94 -10.38
C ASN A 343 23.09 61.25 -9.28
N HIS A 344 24.36 61.63 -9.10
CA HIS A 344 25.19 61.07 -8.01
C HIS A 344 24.59 61.31 -6.63
N VAL A 345 24.13 62.54 -6.36
CA VAL A 345 23.47 62.90 -5.10
C VAL A 345 22.16 62.13 -4.93
N SER A 346 21.35 62.01 -5.99
CA SER A 346 20.08 61.27 -5.96
C SER A 346 20.29 59.78 -5.69
N GLN A 347 21.30 59.15 -6.31
CA GLN A 347 21.62 57.74 -6.09
C GLN A 347 22.04 57.46 -4.65
N TYR A 348 22.89 58.31 -4.06
CA TYR A 348 23.27 58.21 -2.65
C TYR A 348 22.05 58.28 -1.72
N ILE A 349 21.16 59.25 -1.96
CA ILE A 349 19.98 59.45 -1.12
C ILE A 349 18.99 58.29 -1.31
N TYR A 350 18.66 57.94 -2.54
CA TYR A 350 17.77 56.83 -2.86
C TYR A 350 18.25 55.54 -2.19
N PHE A 351 19.53 55.20 -2.36
CA PHE A 351 20.07 53.97 -1.80
C PHE A 351 20.13 54.02 -0.27
N GLY A 352 20.43 55.17 0.32
CA GLY A 352 20.38 55.38 1.78
C GLY A 352 18.97 55.18 2.36
N LEU A 353 17.95 55.74 1.71
CA LEU A 353 16.54 55.55 2.08
C LEU A 353 16.12 54.09 1.92
N PHE A 354 16.49 53.46 0.81
CA PHE A 354 16.22 52.05 0.55
C PHE A 354 16.87 51.15 1.61
N ARG A 355 18.15 51.35 1.95
CA ARG A 355 18.83 50.59 3.00
C ARG A 355 18.20 50.79 4.38
N SER A 356 17.70 52.00 4.66
CA SER A 356 16.95 52.30 5.88
C SER A 356 15.65 51.51 5.97
N HIS A 357 14.87 51.43 4.88
CA HIS A 357 13.62 50.66 4.85
C HIS A 357 13.89 49.16 5.09
N LEU A 358 14.91 48.57 4.46
CA LEU A 358 15.30 47.17 4.68
C LEU A 358 15.69 46.91 6.14
N GLY A 359 16.32 47.90 6.79
CA GLY A 359 16.65 47.83 8.20
C GLY A 359 15.41 47.78 9.10
N GLN A 360 14.37 48.53 8.77
CA GLN A 360 13.09 48.50 9.48
C GLN A 360 12.39 47.16 9.31
N VAL A 361 12.31 46.64 8.07
CA VAL A 361 11.72 45.33 7.75
C VAL A 361 12.41 44.23 8.55
N ALA A 362 13.75 44.16 8.51
CA ALA A 362 14.52 43.16 9.24
C ALA A 362 14.32 43.23 10.76
N LYS A 363 14.18 44.44 11.32
CA LYS A 363 13.94 44.63 12.76
C LYS A 363 12.54 44.15 13.15
N THR A 364 11.51 44.49 12.38
CA THR A 364 10.13 44.05 12.64
C THR A 364 9.99 42.54 12.49
N LEU A 365 10.50 41.97 11.40
CA LEU A 365 10.48 40.53 11.15
C LEU A 365 11.24 39.75 12.23
N GLY A 366 12.41 40.23 12.66
CA GLY A 366 13.17 39.63 13.75
C GLY A 366 12.44 39.64 15.09
N ARG A 367 11.68 40.70 15.39
CA ARG A 367 10.82 40.77 16.57
C ARG A 367 9.72 39.71 16.50
N TRP A 368 8.99 39.63 15.39
CA TRP A 368 7.94 38.63 15.18
C TRP A 368 8.43 37.20 15.33
N ILE A 369 9.59 36.87 14.76
CA ILE A 369 10.22 35.54 14.92
C ILE A 369 10.57 35.27 16.38
N THR A 370 11.15 36.26 17.08
CA THR A 370 11.55 36.11 18.48
C THR A 370 10.36 35.94 19.40
N ASP A 371 9.30 36.73 19.19
CA ASP A 371 8.06 36.68 19.97
C ASP A 371 7.39 35.31 19.78
N PHE A 372 7.33 34.80 18.54
CA PHE A 372 6.80 33.47 18.24
C PHE A 372 7.61 32.36 18.93
N ARG A 373 8.95 32.38 18.81
CA ARG A 373 9.82 31.38 19.47
C ARG A 373 9.69 31.40 20.99
N THR A 374 9.67 32.59 21.58
CA THR A 374 9.53 32.77 23.03
C THR A 374 8.19 32.26 23.52
N PHE A 375 7.14 32.53 22.75
CA PHE A 375 5.80 32.03 23.02
C PHE A 375 5.75 30.49 22.98
N THR A 376 6.30 29.85 21.94
CA THR A 376 6.36 28.38 21.84
C THR A 376 7.19 27.76 22.97
N ALA A 377 8.32 28.37 23.32
CA ALA A 377 9.20 27.86 24.39
C ALA A 377 8.54 27.90 25.78
N ASN A 378 7.61 28.83 26.01
CA ASN A 378 6.95 29.03 27.30
C ASN A 378 5.66 28.21 27.47
N GLN A 379 5.26 27.39 26.49
CA GLN A 379 4.03 26.57 26.53
C GLN A 379 4.32 25.08 26.27
N PRO A 380 4.90 24.37 27.27
CA PRO A 380 5.30 22.96 27.13
C PRO A 380 4.10 22.02 26.88
N GLU A 381 2.93 22.31 27.44
CA GLU A 381 1.72 21.50 27.20
C GLU A 381 1.23 21.58 25.75
N GLN A 382 1.34 22.76 25.13
CA GLN A 382 0.98 22.92 23.71
C GLN A 382 2.02 22.27 22.80
N SER A 383 3.30 22.27 23.21
CA SER A 383 4.36 21.56 22.51
C SER A 383 4.12 20.04 22.51
N ALA A 384 3.67 19.49 23.64
CA ALA A 384 3.28 18.08 23.73
C ALA A 384 2.06 17.76 22.84
N ARG A 385 1.07 18.65 22.79
CA ARG A 385 -0.11 18.47 21.92
C ARG A 385 0.22 18.62 20.43
N VAL A 386 1.13 19.53 20.07
CA VAL A 386 1.66 19.62 18.69
C VAL A 386 2.44 18.36 18.32
N ALA A 387 3.26 17.83 19.24
CA ALA A 387 3.99 16.58 19.02
C ALA A 387 3.02 15.40 18.82
N GLU A 388 1.97 15.27 19.64
CA GLU A 388 0.93 14.26 19.48
C GLU A 388 0.22 14.35 18.12
N LEU A 389 -0.12 15.58 17.67
CA LEU A 389 -0.74 15.80 16.37
C LEU A 389 0.23 15.52 15.21
N HIS A 390 1.52 15.80 15.38
CA HIS A 390 2.56 15.48 14.39
C HIS A 390 2.79 13.97 14.28
N ASP A 391 2.80 13.26 15.40
CA ASP A 391 2.86 11.80 15.45
C ASP A 391 1.65 11.18 14.75
N ALA A 392 0.45 11.74 14.96
CA ALA A 392 -0.76 11.30 14.28
C ALA A 392 -0.68 11.47 12.75
N VAL A 393 -0.16 12.60 12.25
CA VAL A 393 0.10 12.80 10.81
C VAL A 393 1.13 11.81 10.29
N THR A 394 2.22 11.60 11.02
CA THR A 394 3.31 10.69 10.62
C THR A 394 2.82 9.24 10.56
N GLN A 395 1.99 8.83 11.52
CA GLN A 395 1.36 7.52 11.55
C GLN A 395 0.39 7.35 10.37
N ALA A 396 -0.48 8.34 10.10
CA ALA A 396 -1.40 8.31 8.97
C ALA A 396 -0.66 8.28 7.62
N ALA A 397 0.41 9.06 7.48
CA ALA A 397 1.24 9.10 6.27
C ALA A 397 1.98 7.77 6.02
N SER A 398 2.28 6.99 7.06
CA SER A 398 2.92 5.67 6.90
C SER A 398 1.98 4.58 6.38
N LEU A 399 0.67 4.81 6.42
CA LEU A 399 -0.37 3.87 6.00
C LEU A 399 -0.86 4.12 4.55
N VAL A 400 -0.48 5.25 3.96
CA VAL A 400 -0.76 5.66 2.57
C VAL A 400 0.48 5.42 1.71
#